data_AF-A0AAV0V5E3-F1
#
_entry.id   AF-A0AAV0V5E3-F1
#
_cell.length_a   1.000
_cell.length_b   1.000
_cell.length_c   1.000
_cell.angle_alpha   90.00
_cell.angle_beta   90.00
_cell.angle_gamma   90.00
#
_symmetry.space_group_name_H-M   'P 1'
#
loop_
_entity.id
_entity.type
_entity.pdbx_description
1 polymer ?
#
loop_
_entity_poly.entity_id
_entity_poly.type
_entity_poly.pdbx_seq_one_letter_code
_entity_poly.pdbx_strand_id
1 'polypeptide(L)'
;MKLLFAAFVVVTLLSLVVKALDRYKLLEVVVTCTAITNRHHYDEAALERKERQCKRHHTQNGNDSGDEVCGSNGKKYKNRNEFNLHKCLRKVQEGTVMTVMDMEFCKNSKREDMEHVEDENDSSKPDTQLGN
;
A
#
# COMPACT_ATOMS: atom_id res chain seq x y z
N MET A 1 17.61 59.63 -21.10
CA MET A 1 16.80 58.40 -21.22
C MET A 1 17.61 57.11 -21.04
N LYS A 2 18.72 56.88 -21.76
CA LYS A 2 19.53 55.63 -21.67
C LYS A 2 20.00 55.24 -20.26
N LEU A 3 20.42 56.22 -19.44
CA LEU A 3 20.86 55.98 -18.06
C LEU A 3 19.73 55.53 -17.12
N LEU A 4 18.50 56.00 -17.34
CA LEU A 4 17.32 55.62 -16.54
C LEU A 4 16.88 54.19 -16.87
N PHE A 5 16.95 53.78 -18.13
CA PHE A 5 16.67 52.40 -18.55
C PHE A 5 17.70 51.42 -17.97
N ALA A 6 18.99 51.77 -17.98
CA ALA A 6 20.03 50.94 -17.39
C ALA A 6 19.82 50.74 -15.88
N ALA A 7 19.49 51.81 -15.15
CA ALA A 7 19.18 51.73 -13.72
C ALA A 7 17.96 50.83 -13.44
N PHE A 8 16.91 50.94 -14.25
CA PHE A 8 15.70 50.13 -14.07
C PHE A 8 15.98 48.63 -14.28
N VAL A 9 16.78 48.28 -15.28
CA VAL A 9 17.21 46.90 -15.55
C VAL A 9 18.06 46.34 -14.41
N VAL A 10 18.97 47.13 -13.85
CA VAL A 10 19.79 46.69 -12.71
C VAL A 10 18.93 46.45 -11.46
N VAL A 11 17.97 47.34 -11.18
CA VAL A 11 17.06 47.19 -10.02
C VAL A 11 16.16 45.96 -10.17
N THR A 12 15.65 45.67 -11.37
CA THR A 12 14.81 44.47 -11.59
C THR A 12 15.62 43.19 -11.48
N LEU A 13 16.85 43.14 -12.00
CA LEU A 13 17.75 42.00 -11.84
C LEU A 13 18.12 41.75 -10.37
N LEU A 14 18.45 42.81 -9.62
CA LEU A 14 18.73 42.70 -8.18
C LEU A 14 17.50 42.20 -7.40
N SER A 15 16.31 42.67 -7.77
CA SER A 15 15.05 42.24 -7.14
C SER A 15 14.75 40.75 -7.38
N LEU A 16 15.14 40.20 -8.53
CA LEU A 16 15.03 38.77 -8.83
C LEU A 16 16.00 37.94 -7.98
N VAL A 17 17.25 38.42 -7.82
CA VAL A 17 18.27 37.77 -6.98
C VAL A 17 17.84 37.75 -5.52
N VAL A 18 17.31 38.85 -4.99
CA VAL A 18 16.79 38.91 -3.61
C VAL A 18 15.63 37.93 -3.41
N LYS A 19 14.68 37.86 -4.35
CA LYS A 19 13.56 36.90 -4.29
C LYS A 19 14.02 35.44 -4.37
N ALA A 20 15.06 35.15 -5.15
CA ALA A 20 15.63 33.81 -5.22
C ALA A 20 16.31 33.43 -3.89
N LEU A 21 17.11 34.34 -3.32
CA LEU A 21 17.82 34.13 -2.05
C LEU A 21 16.84 33.90 -0.88
N ASP A 22 15.72 34.63 -0.85
CA ASP A 22 14.68 34.50 0.18
C ASP A 22 13.98 33.13 0.11
N ARG A 23 13.72 32.63 -1.11
CA ARG A 23 13.20 31.26 -1.32
C ARG A 23 14.19 30.20 -0.86
N TYR A 24 15.49 30.35 -1.11
CA TYR A 24 16.48 29.36 -0.67
C TYR A 24 16.54 29.24 0.85
N LYS A 25 16.47 30.36 1.59
CA LYS A 25 16.42 30.33 3.06
C LYS A 25 15.13 29.70 3.59
N LEU A 26 13.99 29.95 2.93
CA LEU A 26 12.74 29.29 3.28
C LEU A 26 12.83 27.77 3.04
N LEU A 27 13.41 27.33 1.92
CA LEU A 27 13.62 25.91 1.63
C LEU A 27 14.51 25.24 2.69
N GLU A 28 15.60 25.89 3.11
CA GLU A 28 16.51 25.36 4.12
C GLU A 28 15.82 25.14 5.47
N VAL A 29 15.01 26.12 5.92
CA VAL A 29 14.22 26.00 7.15
C VAL A 29 13.17 24.89 7.04
N VAL A 30 12.47 24.80 5.90
CA VAL A 30 11.47 23.75 5.67
C VAL A 30 12.10 22.35 5.67
N VAL A 31 13.26 22.18 5.03
CA VAL A 31 14.01 20.91 5.02
C VAL A 31 14.49 20.54 6.43
N THR A 32 14.94 21.52 7.22
CA THR A 32 15.42 21.27 8.58
C THR A 32 14.27 20.91 9.53
N CYS A 33 13.11 21.55 9.39
CA CYS A 33 11.92 21.19 10.17
C CYS A 33 11.36 19.81 9.81
N THR A 34 11.28 19.45 8.52
CA THR A 34 10.80 18.11 8.13
C THR A 34 11.80 17.00 8.47
N ALA A 35 13.10 17.28 8.45
CA ALA A 35 14.15 16.33 8.83
C ALA A 35 14.18 16.02 10.33
N ILE A 36 13.83 16.99 11.18
CA ILE A 36 13.85 16.83 12.64
C ILE A 36 12.56 16.18 13.16
N THR A 37 11.42 16.34 12.49
CA THR A 37 10.13 15.94 13.09
C THR A 37 9.70 14.49 12.87
N ASN A 38 10.35 13.67 12.03
CA ASN A 38 9.85 12.30 11.81
C ASN A 38 10.92 11.31 11.32
N ARG A 39 12.00 11.12 12.10
CA ARG A 39 12.79 9.89 11.97
C ARG A 39 12.13 8.76 12.78
N HIS A 40 10.91 8.39 12.39
CA HIS A 40 10.40 7.06 12.71
C HIS A 40 11.24 6.07 11.91
N HIS A 41 12.38 5.67 12.48
CA HIS A 41 13.23 4.65 11.91
C HIS A 41 12.46 3.32 12.08
N TYR A 42 11.57 3.02 11.13
CA TYR A 42 11.02 1.69 11.01
C TYR A 42 12.19 0.75 10.76
N ASP A 43 12.47 -0.14 11.70
CA ASP A 43 13.43 -1.21 11.50
C ASP A 43 12.81 -2.20 10.52
N GLU A 44 13.03 -1.93 9.22
CA GLU A 44 12.55 -2.75 8.10
C GLU A 44 12.99 -4.21 8.27
N ALA A 45 14.22 -4.44 8.77
CA ALA A 45 14.72 -5.78 9.03
C ALA A 45 13.96 -6.47 10.17
N ALA A 46 13.55 -5.75 11.22
CA ALA A 46 12.69 -6.30 12.27
C ALA A 46 11.27 -6.57 11.77
N LEU A 47 10.71 -5.72 10.90
CA LEU A 47 9.41 -5.95 10.27
C LEU A 47 9.44 -7.23 9.43
N GLU A 48 10.44 -7.36 8.56
CA GLU A 48 10.60 -8.52 7.68
C GLU A 48 10.78 -9.82 8.49
N ARG A 49 11.55 -9.79 9.59
CA ARG A 49 11.68 -10.95 10.50
C ARG A 49 10.32 -11.39 11.07
N LYS A 50 9.47 -10.45 11.49
CA LYS A 50 8.13 -10.74 12.03
C LYS A 50 7.19 -11.28 10.95
N GLU A 51 7.23 -10.74 9.73
CA GLU A 51 6.43 -11.25 8.62
C GLU A 51 6.83 -12.68 8.24
N ARG A 52 8.14 -12.98 8.19
CA ARG A 52 8.62 -14.36 7.98
C ARG A 52 8.13 -15.29 9.07
N GLN A 53 8.03 -14.83 10.32
CA GLN A 53 7.48 -15.62 11.41
C GLN A 53 5.98 -15.95 11.19
N CYS A 54 5.18 -14.97 10.75
CA CYS A 54 3.78 -15.22 10.36
C CYS A 54 3.67 -16.30 9.27
N LYS A 55 4.49 -16.20 8.22
CA LYS A 55 4.50 -17.16 7.10
C LYS A 55 4.92 -18.56 7.55
N ARG A 56 5.93 -18.68 8.42
CA ARG A 56 6.35 -19.98 8.99
C ARG A 56 5.25 -20.61 9.84
N HIS A 57 4.54 -19.82 10.63
CA HIS A 57 3.45 -20.35 11.44
C HIS A 57 2.30 -20.88 10.58
N HIS A 58 1.96 -20.16 9.49
CA HIS A 58 0.96 -20.59 8.52
C HIS A 58 1.31 -21.94 7.85
N THR A 59 2.58 -22.17 7.49
CA THR A 59 3.00 -23.43 6.85
C THR A 59 3.15 -24.58 7.85
N GLN A 60 3.51 -24.31 9.10
CA GLN A 60 3.74 -25.35 10.11
C GLN A 60 2.48 -25.79 10.84
N ASN A 61 1.56 -24.85 11.11
CA ASN A 61 0.37 -25.08 11.93
C ASN A 61 -0.93 -24.93 11.13
N GLY A 62 -0.82 -24.87 9.80
CA GLY A 62 -1.94 -24.66 8.92
C GLY A 62 -2.89 -25.86 8.88
N ASN A 63 -4.13 -25.64 9.31
CA ASN A 63 -5.24 -26.55 9.03
C ASN A 63 -6.10 -25.92 7.94
N ASP A 64 -6.09 -26.52 6.75
CA ASP A 64 -6.91 -26.10 5.61
C ASP A 64 -8.35 -26.61 5.77
N SER A 65 -8.99 -26.26 6.89
CA SER A 65 -10.43 -26.46 7.05
C SER A 65 -11.14 -25.78 5.88
N GLY A 66 -11.88 -26.51 5.05
CA GLY A 66 -12.54 -25.95 3.86
C GLY A 66 -13.63 -24.90 4.12
N ASP A 67 -13.83 -24.51 5.37
CA ASP A 67 -14.82 -23.54 5.80
C ASP A 67 -14.32 -22.11 5.61
N GLU A 68 -15.03 -21.36 4.76
CA GLU A 68 -14.76 -19.94 4.54
C GLU A 68 -14.95 -19.12 5.83
N VAL A 69 -14.17 -18.05 5.94
CA VAL A 69 -14.17 -17.15 7.10
C VAL A 69 -14.40 -15.71 6.68
N CYS A 70 -15.31 -15.03 7.36
CA CYS A 70 -15.48 -13.57 7.25
C CYS A 70 -14.59 -12.85 8.27
N GLY A 71 -13.76 -11.93 7.80
CA GLY A 71 -12.94 -11.06 8.64
C GLY A 71 -13.63 -9.73 8.96
N SER A 72 -13.27 -9.12 10.09
CA SER A 72 -13.72 -7.79 10.50
C SER A 72 -13.34 -6.65 9.56
N ASN A 73 -12.47 -6.92 8.59
CA ASN A 73 -12.12 -6.03 7.48
C ASN A 73 -13.08 -6.14 6.28
N GLY A 74 -14.17 -6.91 6.40
CA GLY A 74 -15.18 -7.06 5.35
C GLY A 74 -14.73 -7.94 4.19
N LYS A 75 -13.76 -8.83 4.43
CA LYS A 75 -13.21 -9.75 3.42
C LYS A 75 -13.47 -11.21 3.77
N LYS A 76 -13.64 -12.05 2.75
CA LYS A 76 -13.70 -13.52 2.90
C LYS A 76 -12.33 -14.14 2.70
N TYR A 77 -12.04 -15.15 3.49
CA TYR A 77 -10.85 -15.98 3.43
C TYR A 77 -11.26 -17.42 3.16
N LYS A 78 -10.48 -18.13 2.33
CA LYS A 78 -10.80 -19.49 1.89
C LYS A 78 -10.89 -20.48 3.05
N ASN A 79 -10.13 -20.22 4.12
CA ASN A 79 -10.12 -21.01 5.33
C ASN A 79 -9.61 -20.21 6.54
N ARG A 80 -9.70 -20.82 7.72
CA ARG A 80 -9.19 -20.25 8.98
C ARG A 80 -7.69 -19.98 8.95
N ASN A 81 -6.92 -20.83 8.27
CA ASN A 81 -5.47 -20.70 8.18
C ASN A 81 -5.07 -19.41 7.44
N GLU A 82 -5.68 -19.16 6.28
CA GLU A 82 -5.45 -17.92 5.51
C GLU A 82 -5.89 -16.68 6.28
N PHE A 83 -7.04 -16.74 6.97
CA PHE A 83 -7.45 -15.65 7.85
C PHE A 83 -6.39 -15.37 8.93
N ASN A 84 -5.80 -16.40 9.53
CA ASN A 84 -4.78 -16.25 10.57
C ASN A 84 -3.47 -15.68 10.02
N LEU A 85 -3.07 -16.04 8.80
CA LEU A 85 -1.91 -15.44 8.13
C LEU A 85 -2.12 -13.93 7.94
N HIS A 86 -3.24 -13.55 7.33
CA HIS A 86 -3.57 -12.14 7.08
C HIS A 86 -3.72 -11.34 8.37
N LYS A 87 -4.34 -11.94 9.40
CA LYS A 87 -4.42 -11.36 10.74
C LYS A 87 -3.04 -11.09 11.34
N CYS A 88 -2.09 -12.02 11.18
CA CYS A 88 -0.72 -11.86 11.68
C CYS A 88 0.02 -10.76 10.92
N LEU A 89 -0.03 -10.78 9.59
CA LEU A 89 0.64 -9.80 8.74
C LEU A 89 0.11 -8.38 8.99
N ARG A 90 -1.21 -8.20 9.05
CA ARG A 90 -1.83 -6.89 9.34
C ARG A 90 -1.50 -6.38 10.74
N LYS A 91 -1.40 -7.26 11.73
CA LYS A 91 -0.93 -6.88 13.08
C LYS A 91 0.52 -6.42 13.07
N VAL A 92 1.38 -7.06 12.27
CA VAL A 92 2.80 -6.75 12.16
C VAL A 92 3.04 -5.43 11.40
N GLN A 93 2.32 -5.22 10.29
CA GLN A 93 2.49 -4.07 9.40
C GLN A 93 1.73 -2.82 9.88
N GLU A 94 0.48 -2.99 10.29
CA GLU A 94 -0.45 -1.89 10.54
C GLU A 94 -0.85 -1.78 12.02
N GLY A 95 -0.36 -2.68 12.89
CA GLY A 95 -0.77 -2.74 14.30
C GLY A 95 -2.24 -3.13 14.52
N THR A 96 -2.96 -3.48 13.45
CA THR A 96 -4.41 -3.71 13.48
C THR A 96 -4.73 -5.18 13.74
N VAL A 97 -5.65 -5.44 14.66
CA VAL A 97 -6.09 -6.81 15.00
C VAL A 97 -7.39 -7.12 14.30
N MET A 98 -7.38 -8.14 13.44
CA MET A 98 -8.59 -8.66 12.80
C MET A 98 -9.28 -9.71 13.65
N THR A 99 -10.60 -9.72 13.63
CA THR A 99 -11.45 -10.74 14.26
C THR A 99 -12.33 -11.43 13.23
N VAL A 100 -12.87 -12.58 13.62
CA VAL A 100 -13.86 -13.31 12.83
C VAL A 100 -15.21 -12.65 13.05
N MET A 101 -15.94 -12.43 11.97
CA MET A 101 -17.30 -11.90 11.98
C MET A 101 -18.28 -12.96 11.46
N ASP A 102 -19.56 -12.68 11.65
CA ASP A 102 -20.62 -13.46 11.01
C ASP A 102 -20.51 -13.39 9.48
N MET A 103 -20.77 -14.49 8.80
CA MET A 103 -20.70 -14.55 7.33
C MET A 103 -21.68 -13.58 6.65
N GLU A 104 -22.78 -13.19 7.30
CA GLU A 104 -23.70 -12.17 6.81
C GLU A 104 -23.01 -10.82 6.61
N PHE A 105 -22.03 -10.46 7.45
CA PHE A 105 -21.28 -9.21 7.31
C PHE A 105 -20.50 -9.17 5.98
N CYS A 106 -19.98 -10.32 5.55
CA CYS A 106 -19.24 -10.46 4.31
C CYS A 106 -20.10 -10.95 3.14
N LYS A 107 -21.44 -11.02 3.23
CA LYS A 107 -22.29 -11.72 2.25
C LYS A 107 -21.93 -11.43 0.79
N ASN A 108 -21.69 -10.16 0.46
CA ASN A 108 -21.38 -9.68 -0.88
C ASN A 108 -19.89 -9.37 -1.13
N SER A 109 -19.00 -9.75 -0.21
CA SER A 109 -17.57 -9.50 -0.37
C SER A 109 -16.91 -10.54 -1.29
N LYS A 110 -15.91 -10.08 -2.06
CA LYS A 110 -14.98 -10.97 -2.77
C LYS A 110 -14.08 -11.71 -1.77
N ARG A 111 -13.53 -12.84 -2.22
CA ARG A 111 -12.46 -13.54 -1.50
C ARG A 111 -11.15 -12.79 -1.70
N GLU A 112 -10.41 -12.60 -0.61
CA GLU A 112 -9.10 -11.95 -0.67
C GLU A 112 -8.08 -12.82 -1.43
N ASP A 113 -8.20 -14.15 -1.29
CA ASP A 113 -7.20 -15.11 -1.77
C ASP A 113 -7.30 -15.42 -3.29
N MET A 114 -8.08 -14.66 -4.06
CA MET A 114 -8.44 -14.96 -5.46
C MET A 114 -7.64 -14.20 -6.53
N GLU A 115 -6.56 -13.48 -6.18
CA GLU A 115 -5.89 -12.58 -7.12
C GLU A 115 -4.82 -13.24 -8.04
N HIS A 116 -4.70 -14.57 -8.07
CA HIS A 116 -3.78 -15.28 -8.97
C HIS A 116 -4.40 -16.44 -9.76
N VAL A 117 -5.73 -16.53 -9.85
CA VAL A 117 -6.35 -17.42 -10.84
C VAL A 117 -6.62 -16.58 -12.07
N GLU A 118 -5.66 -16.52 -12.99
CA GLU A 118 -5.99 -16.20 -14.38
C GLU A 118 -6.99 -17.26 -14.84
N ASP A 119 -8.16 -16.82 -15.27
CA ASP A 119 -9.26 -17.64 -15.74
C ASP A 119 -8.87 -18.39 -17.05
N GLU A 120 -8.07 -19.44 -16.95
CA GLU A 120 -8.05 -20.49 -17.98
C GLU A 120 -9.24 -21.42 -17.74
N ASN A 121 -10.45 -20.96 -18.10
CA ASN A 121 -11.55 -21.80 -18.60
C ASN A 121 -12.80 -20.95 -18.85
N ASP A 122 -12.76 -20.12 -19.90
CA ASP A 122 -13.97 -19.74 -20.62
C ASP A 122 -13.77 -19.96 -22.13
N SER A 123 -14.01 -21.20 -22.56
CA SER A 123 -14.52 -21.50 -23.90
C SER A 123 -14.99 -22.95 -23.99
N SER A 124 -16.05 -23.25 -23.24
CA SER A 124 -17.05 -24.18 -23.73
C SER A 124 -17.76 -23.54 -24.93
N LYS A 125 -17.23 -23.76 -26.13
CA LYS A 125 -17.99 -23.60 -27.39
C LYS A 125 -18.06 -24.97 -28.07
N PRO A 126 -19.25 -25.53 -28.33
CA PRO A 126 -19.37 -26.81 -29.00
C PRO A 126 -19.05 -26.63 -30.49
N ASP A 127 -18.04 -27.37 -30.96
CA ASP A 127 -17.76 -27.52 -32.38
C ASP A 127 -18.95 -28.23 -33.05
N THR A 128 -19.74 -27.45 -33.78
CA THR A 128 -20.74 -28.00 -34.70
C THR A 128 -20.00 -28.51 -35.93
N GLN A 129 -19.95 -29.83 -36.09
CA GLN A 129 -19.63 -30.43 -37.36
C GLN A 129 -20.66 -30.03 -38.41
N LEU A 130 -20.21 -29.65 -39.61
CA LEU A 130 -20.94 -29.98 -40.82
C LEU A 130 -19.97 -30.11 -41.98
N GLY A 131 -19.87 -31.33 -42.51
CA GLY A 131 -19.27 -31.59 -43.80
C GLY A 131 -20.15 -31.13 -44.96
N ASN A 132 -19.49 -30.79 -46.05
CA ASN A 132 -19.69 -31.29 -47.42
C ASN A 132 -18.61 -30.70 -48.31
#